data_AF-A0AB38Z856-F1
#
_entry.id   AF-A0AB38Z856-F1
#
_cell.length_a   1.000
_cell.length_b   1.000
_cell.length_c   1.000
_cell.angle_alpha   90.00
_cell.angle_beta   90.00
_cell.angle_gamma   90.00
#
_symmetry.space_group_name_H-M   'P 1'
#
loop_
_entity.id
_entity.type
_entity.pdbx_description
1 polymer ?
#
loop_
_entity_poly.entity_id
_entity_poly.type
_entity_poly.pdbx_seq_one_letter_code
_entity_poly.pdbx_strand_id
1 'polypeptide(L)'
;MSIQERPNRPARGGRGRYTPKRKICSFCAEKVSRIDYKDSAKLARYISDRGKIEPRRRTGTCARHQRALANAIKRARFIALMPFVSEHVRRQGNVATFSPMRELRPEPKVAEPKVEAKAEAAVPEVKAEVAPAAETSESAESA
;
A
#
# COMPACT_ATOMS: atom_id res chain seq x y z
N MET A 1 35.60 -47.44 -33.26
CA MET A 1 35.59 -46.77 -31.93
C MET A 1 34.46 -47.40 -31.12
N SER A 2 34.80 -48.27 -30.17
CA SER A 2 33.87 -49.16 -29.47
C SER A 2 33.13 -48.41 -28.35
N ILE A 3 31.80 -48.39 -28.40
CA ILE A 3 30.96 -47.79 -27.37
C ILE A 3 30.79 -48.83 -26.25
N GLN A 4 31.44 -48.61 -25.11
CA GLN A 4 31.22 -49.41 -23.90
C GLN A 4 29.95 -48.93 -23.19
N GLU A 5 28.95 -49.79 -23.07
CA GLU A 5 27.71 -49.54 -22.32
C GLU A 5 27.99 -49.53 -20.81
N ARG A 6 27.58 -48.47 -20.13
CA ARG A 6 27.74 -48.31 -18.67
C ARG A 6 26.64 -49.07 -17.92
N PRO A 7 26.96 -49.84 -16.86
CA PRO A 7 25.96 -50.64 -16.15
C PRO A 7 24.98 -49.78 -15.33
N ASN A 8 23.72 -50.20 -15.36
CA ASN A 8 22.57 -49.58 -14.69
C ASN A 8 22.69 -49.73 -13.15
N ARG A 9 22.93 -48.61 -12.45
CA ARG A 9 22.96 -48.56 -10.98
C ARG A 9 21.52 -48.59 -10.45
N PRO A 10 21.15 -49.49 -9.54
CA PRO A 10 19.79 -49.53 -9.00
C PRO A 10 19.49 -48.25 -8.21
N ALA A 11 18.33 -47.66 -8.49
CA ALA A 11 17.85 -46.45 -7.84
C ALA A 11 17.73 -46.68 -6.33
N ARG A 12 18.62 -46.04 -5.56
CA ARG A 12 18.67 -46.15 -4.10
C ARG A 12 17.31 -45.74 -3.51
N GLY A 13 16.73 -46.68 -2.74
CA GLY A 13 15.41 -46.62 -2.14
C GLY A 13 15.05 -45.25 -1.55
N GLY A 14 13.92 -44.73 -2.02
CA GLY A 14 13.40 -43.42 -1.70
C GLY A 14 12.90 -43.33 -0.27
N ARG A 15 13.51 -42.43 0.50
CA ARG A 15 12.78 -41.77 1.59
C ARG A 15 11.66 -40.96 0.93
N GLY A 16 10.41 -41.21 1.34
CA GLY A 16 9.22 -40.61 0.75
C GLY A 16 9.44 -39.14 0.42
N ARG A 17 9.41 -38.82 -0.87
CA ARG A 17 9.64 -37.47 -1.37
C ARG A 17 8.59 -36.57 -0.73
N TYR A 18 9.01 -35.67 0.17
CA TYR A 18 8.14 -34.66 0.75
C TYR A 18 7.44 -33.92 -0.39
N THR A 19 6.16 -34.22 -0.58
CA THR A 19 5.36 -33.60 -1.63
C THR A 19 4.69 -32.40 -1.00
N PRO A 20 5.12 -31.17 -1.33
CA PRO A 20 4.53 -29.98 -0.74
C PRO A 20 3.03 -29.94 -1.09
N LYS A 21 2.21 -29.70 -0.07
CA LYS A 21 0.76 -29.50 -0.26
C LYS A 21 0.53 -28.32 -1.21
N ARG A 22 -0.37 -28.51 -2.17
CA ARG A 22 -0.73 -27.48 -3.16
C ARG A 22 -1.45 -26.34 -2.43
N LYS A 23 -0.97 -25.12 -2.58
CA LYS A 23 -1.67 -23.92 -2.11
C LYS A 23 -2.97 -23.74 -2.91
N ILE A 24 -4.08 -23.51 -2.21
CA ILE A 24 -5.37 -23.19 -2.82
C ILE A 24 -5.36 -21.71 -3.20
N CYS A 25 -5.87 -21.38 -4.39
CA CYS A 25 -6.01 -20.00 -4.83
C CYS A 25 -7.20 -19.34 -4.11
N SER A 26 -6.98 -18.21 -3.43
CA SER A 26 -8.03 -17.44 -2.74
C SER A 26 -9.19 -17.08 -3.67
N PHE A 27 -8.88 -16.58 -4.88
CA PHE A 27 -9.91 -16.24 -5.88
C PHE A 27 -10.74 -17.43 -6.38
N CYS A 28 -10.17 -18.64 -6.40
CA CYS A 28 -10.93 -19.84 -6.77
C CYS A 28 -11.87 -20.26 -5.64
N ALA A 29 -11.45 -20.10 -4.39
CA ALA A 29 -12.30 -20.39 -3.23
C ALA A 29 -13.46 -19.38 -3.11
N GLU A 30 -13.17 -18.10 -3.34
CA GLU A 30 -14.15 -17.01 -3.32
C GLU A 30 -15.01 -16.93 -4.60
N LYS A 31 -14.72 -17.74 -5.63
CA LYS A 31 -15.41 -17.78 -6.94
C LYS A 31 -15.58 -16.40 -7.59
N VAL A 32 -14.60 -15.52 -7.43
CA VAL A 32 -14.62 -14.19 -8.06
C VAL A 32 -14.33 -14.34 -9.55
N SER A 33 -15.32 -14.01 -10.38
CA SER A 33 -15.27 -14.20 -11.85
C SER A 33 -14.38 -13.17 -12.55
N ARG A 34 -14.27 -11.95 -12.01
CA ARG A 34 -13.49 -10.85 -12.59
C ARG A 34 -12.76 -10.05 -11.52
N ILE A 35 -11.47 -9.79 -11.77
CA ILE A 35 -10.63 -8.95 -10.91
C ILE A 35 -10.56 -7.57 -11.56
N ASP A 36 -11.25 -6.61 -10.95
CA ASP A 36 -11.28 -5.24 -11.44
C ASP A 36 -10.10 -4.42 -10.90
N TYR A 37 -9.67 -3.44 -11.69
CA TYR A 37 -8.54 -2.56 -11.35
C TYR A 37 -8.90 -1.47 -10.33
N LYS A 38 -10.21 -1.26 -10.10
CA LYS A 38 -10.74 -0.25 -9.18
C LYS A 38 -10.56 -0.67 -7.71
N ASP A 39 -10.55 -1.98 -7.45
CA ASP A 39 -10.44 -2.56 -6.11
C ASP A 39 -8.98 -2.55 -5.61
N SER A 40 -8.46 -1.38 -5.26
CA SER A 40 -7.08 -1.21 -4.78
C SER A 40 -6.79 -2.06 -3.53
N ALA A 41 -7.76 -2.21 -2.62
CA ALA A 41 -7.61 -3.00 -1.40
C ALA A 41 -7.33 -4.49 -1.66
N LYS A 42 -7.95 -5.08 -2.69
CA LYS A 42 -7.71 -6.48 -3.08
C LYS A 42 -6.36 -6.63 -3.76
N LEU A 43 -6.00 -5.68 -4.64
CA LEU A 43 -4.77 -5.72 -5.41
C LEU A 43 -3.52 -5.44 -4.56
N ALA A 44 -3.63 -4.59 -3.54
CA ALA A 44 -2.55 -4.23 -2.64
C ALA A 44 -1.95 -5.46 -1.93
N ARG A 45 -2.77 -6.48 -1.60
CA ARG A 45 -2.31 -7.74 -0.99
C ARG A 45 -1.37 -8.57 -1.87
N TYR A 46 -1.39 -8.33 -3.19
CA TYR A 46 -0.59 -9.05 -4.18
C TYR A 46 0.61 -8.24 -4.67
N ILE A 47 0.90 -7.14 -3.99
CA ILE A 47 2.05 -6.29 -4.25
C ILE A 47 2.97 -6.32 -3.03
N SER A 48 4.26 -6.40 -3.31
CA SER A 48 5.30 -6.22 -2.30
C SER A 48 5.45 -4.75 -1.93
N ASP A 49 6.03 -4.46 -0.77
CA ASP A 49 6.37 -3.10 -0.32
C ASP A 49 7.22 -2.32 -1.32
N ARG A 50 7.85 -3.01 -2.27
CA ARG A 50 8.65 -2.41 -3.34
C ARG A 50 7.81 -1.99 -4.56
N GLY A 51 6.49 -2.15 -4.52
CA GLY A 51 5.64 -1.95 -5.68
C GLY A 51 5.84 -3.01 -6.77
N LYS A 52 6.44 -4.17 -6.46
CA LYS A 52 6.57 -5.29 -7.42
C LYS A 52 5.39 -6.24 -7.26
N ILE A 53 4.89 -6.79 -8.37
CA ILE A 53 3.81 -7.80 -8.36
C ILE A 53 4.36 -9.09 -7.77
N GLU A 54 3.70 -9.60 -6.74
CA GLU A 54 4.16 -10.79 -6.04
C GLU A 54 3.97 -12.03 -6.92
N PRO A 55 5.00 -12.89 -7.07
CA PRO A 55 4.93 -14.06 -7.92
C PRO A 55 3.99 -15.12 -7.33
N ARG A 56 3.42 -15.93 -8.23
CA ARG A 56 2.50 -17.05 -7.90
C ARG A 56 2.97 -17.95 -6.75
N ARG A 57 4.27 -18.20 -6.61
CA ARG A 57 4.84 -19.07 -5.56
C ARG A 57 4.54 -18.58 -4.13
N ARG A 58 4.44 -17.26 -3.97
CA ARG A 58 4.19 -16.61 -2.69
C ARG A 58 2.71 -16.49 -2.42
N THR A 59 1.96 -15.97 -3.39
CA THR A 59 0.52 -15.71 -3.30
C THR A 59 -0.36 -16.97 -3.41
N GLY A 60 0.14 -18.04 -4.04
CA GLY A 60 -0.61 -19.29 -4.21
C GLY A 60 -1.76 -19.23 -5.22
N THR A 61 -1.79 -18.20 -6.08
CA THR A 61 -2.88 -18.00 -7.06
C THR A 61 -2.83 -19.00 -8.22
N CYS A 62 -3.95 -19.21 -8.91
CA CYS A 62 -3.98 -20.00 -10.15
C CYS A 62 -3.34 -19.23 -11.32
N ALA A 63 -2.80 -19.93 -12.32
CA ALA A 63 -2.14 -19.30 -13.47
C ALA A 63 -3.07 -18.40 -14.30
N ARG A 64 -4.36 -18.75 -14.38
CA ARG A 64 -5.39 -17.93 -15.04
C ARG A 64 -5.64 -16.63 -14.29
N HIS A 65 -5.83 -16.72 -12.97
CA HIS A 65 -6.05 -15.55 -12.11
C HIS A 65 -4.82 -14.66 -12.02
N GLN A 66 -3.60 -15.21 -11.97
CA GLN A 66 -2.38 -14.41 -11.96
C GLN A 66 -2.25 -13.54 -13.22
N ARG A 67 -2.65 -14.03 -14.41
CA ARG A 67 -2.65 -13.23 -15.64
C ARG A 67 -3.68 -12.09 -15.58
N ALA A 68 -4.90 -12.40 -15.13
CA ALA A 68 -5.95 -11.40 -14.95
C ALA A 68 -5.54 -10.33 -13.93
N LEU A 69 -4.97 -10.75 -12.80
CA LEU A 69 -4.49 -9.90 -11.72
C LEU A 69 -3.33 -9.00 -12.18
N ALA A 70 -2.35 -9.55 -12.90
CA ALA A 70 -1.26 -8.75 -13.46
C ALA A 70 -1.78 -7.68 -14.43
N ASN A 71 -2.78 -8.00 -15.25
CA ASN A 71 -3.41 -7.03 -16.14
C ASN A 71 -4.19 -5.96 -15.38
N ALA A 72 -4.92 -6.34 -14.33
CA ALA A 72 -5.62 -5.40 -13.45
C ALA A 72 -4.64 -4.44 -12.73
N ILE A 73 -3.52 -4.96 -12.19
CA ILE A 73 -2.49 -4.13 -11.55
C ILE A 73 -1.86 -3.17 -12.56
N LYS A 74 -1.53 -3.63 -13.76
CA LYS A 74 -0.97 -2.76 -14.80
C LYS A 74 -1.92 -1.61 -15.15
N ARG A 75 -3.21 -1.91 -15.32
CA ARG A 75 -4.26 -0.89 -15.54
C ARG A 75 -4.37 0.08 -14.37
N ALA A 76 -4.41 -0.43 -13.14
CA ALA A 76 -4.48 0.40 -11.93
C ALA A 76 -3.29 1.37 -11.85
N ARG A 77 -2.10 0.93 -12.26
CA ARG A 77 -0.90 1.77 -12.30
C ARG A 77 -0.96 2.87 -13.35
N PHE A 78 -1.51 2.60 -14.54
CA PHE A 78 -1.71 3.64 -15.56
C PHE A 78 -2.68 4.74 -15.09
N ILE A 79 -3.65 4.39 -14.24
CA ILE A 79 -4.64 5.33 -13.68
C ILE A 79 -4.16 5.91 -12.32
N ALA A 80 -2.88 5.68 -11.96
CA ALA A 80 -2.28 6.15 -10.71
C ALA A 80 -2.98 5.69 -9.41
N LEU A 81 -3.81 4.64 -9.47
CA LEU A 81 -4.42 4.03 -8.27
C LEU A 81 -3.40 3.25 -7.43
N MET A 82 -2.27 2.86 -8.03
CA MET A 82 -1.19 2.17 -7.32
C MET A 82 0.19 2.62 -7.75
N PRO A 83 1.16 2.63 -6.82
CA PRO A 83 2.50 3.14 -7.08
C PRO A 83 3.35 2.20 -7.93
N PHE A 84 4.25 2.80 -8.72
CA PHE A 84 5.29 2.10 -9.47
C PHE A 84 6.59 1.92 -8.68
N VAL A 85 6.90 2.87 -7.78
CA VAL A 85 8.20 3.00 -7.14
C VAL A 85 8.11 2.69 -5.66
N SER A 86 9.11 1.99 -5.12
CA SER A 86 9.19 1.64 -3.70
C SER A 86 9.27 2.84 -2.76
N GLU A 87 9.74 3.98 -3.26
CA GLU A 87 9.81 5.23 -2.50
C GLU A 87 8.40 5.74 -2.14
N HIS A 88 7.47 5.68 -3.09
CA HIS A 88 6.08 6.11 -2.87
C HIS A 88 5.43 5.26 -1.78
N VAL A 89 5.66 3.95 -1.78
CA VAL A 89 5.12 3.03 -0.76
C VAL A 89 5.70 3.32 0.64
N ARG A 90 7.00 3.60 0.72
CA ARG A 90 7.66 3.93 2.00
C ARG A 90 7.24 5.28 2.56
N ARG A 91 7.03 6.27 1.68
CA ARG A 91 6.58 7.61 2.06
C ARG A 91 5.10 7.64 2.44
N GLN A 92 4.28 6.84 1.76
CA GLN A 92 2.84 6.77 2.02
C GLN A 92 2.47 5.83 3.17
N GLY A 93 3.43 5.09 3.73
CA GLY A 93 3.26 4.33 4.97
C GLY A 93 2.12 3.30 4.91
N ASN A 94 1.88 2.68 3.75
CA ASN A 94 0.78 1.72 3.64
C ASN A 94 1.01 0.68 2.54
N VAL A 95 1.42 -0.52 2.95
CA VAL A 95 0.81 -1.79 2.52
C VAL A 95 0.95 -2.74 3.71
N ALA A 96 -0.17 -3.30 4.15
CA ALA A 96 -0.25 -4.20 5.28
C ALA A 96 0.87 -5.27 5.27
N THR A 97 1.55 -5.40 6.41
CA THR A 97 2.39 -6.53 6.82
C THR A 97 3.77 -6.70 6.15
N PHE A 98 4.75 -5.94 6.66
CA PHE A 98 5.96 -6.56 7.23
C PHE A 98 6.55 -5.60 8.27
N SER A 99 6.26 -5.84 9.55
CA SER A 99 6.81 -5.05 10.66
C SER A 99 8.32 -4.89 10.49
N PRO A 100 8.85 -3.66 10.40
CA PRO A 100 10.24 -3.46 10.72
C PRO A 100 10.33 -3.66 12.23
N MET A 101 10.68 -4.87 12.66
CA MET A 101 11.30 -5.05 13.98
C MET A 101 12.71 -4.47 13.86
N ARG A 102 12.77 -3.15 13.73
CA ARG A 102 13.95 -2.33 13.90
C ARG A 102 13.54 -1.46 15.06
N GLU A 103 13.97 -1.91 16.22
CA GLU A 103 13.73 -1.31 17.53
C GLU A 103 13.55 0.19 17.40
N LEU A 104 12.44 0.70 17.96
CA LEU A 104 12.39 2.09 18.35
C LEU A 104 13.64 2.32 19.19
N ARG A 105 14.64 2.99 18.63
CA ARG A 105 15.71 3.57 19.42
C ARG A 105 14.97 4.47 20.42
N PRO A 106 15.01 4.16 21.73
CA PRO A 106 14.34 5.00 22.70
C PRO A 106 14.88 6.41 22.49
N GLU A 107 13.97 7.37 22.33
CA GLU A 107 14.36 8.77 22.19
C GLU A 107 15.25 9.13 23.38
N PRO A 108 16.45 9.70 23.16
CA PRO A 108 17.22 10.22 24.28
C PRO A 108 16.34 11.27 24.93
N LYS A 109 15.98 11.04 26.20
CA LYS A 109 15.21 11.97 27.01
C LYS A 109 15.97 13.29 27.01
N VAL A 110 15.56 14.23 26.16
CA VAL A 110 16.07 15.59 26.19
C VAL A 110 15.60 16.12 27.53
N ALA A 111 16.55 16.28 28.45
CA ALA A 111 16.28 16.94 29.72
C ALA A 111 15.75 18.33 29.38
N GLU A 112 14.45 18.54 29.58
CA GLU A 112 13.84 19.86 29.44
C GLU A 112 14.55 20.79 30.43
N PRO A 113 15.26 21.82 29.98
CA PRO A 113 15.79 22.81 30.91
C PRO A 113 14.59 23.64 31.39
N LYS A 114 14.20 23.38 32.64
CA LYS A 114 13.24 24.23 33.35
C LYS A 114 13.91 25.59 33.59
N VAL A 115 13.63 26.58 32.74
CA VAL A 115 14.00 27.97 33.00
C VAL A 115 12.72 28.78 33.04
N GLU A 116 12.34 29.10 34.27
CA GLU A 116 11.22 29.95 34.61
C GLU A 116 11.57 31.42 34.31
N ALA A 117 10.56 32.13 33.81
CA ALA A 117 10.23 33.53 34.08
C ALA A 117 10.84 34.71 33.28
N LYS A 118 9.89 35.58 32.89
CA LYS A 118 9.90 37.04 32.64
C LYS A 118 10.35 37.57 31.27
N ALA A 119 9.40 38.07 30.47
CA ALA A 119 9.20 39.52 30.24
C ALA A 119 8.07 39.80 29.22
N GLU A 120 7.34 40.88 29.47
CA GLU A 120 6.27 41.50 28.67
C GLU A 120 6.71 41.95 27.25
N ALA A 121 5.77 41.94 26.29
CA ALA A 121 5.47 43.12 25.44
C ALA A 121 4.26 42.87 24.51
N ALA A 122 3.21 43.65 24.77
CA ALA A 122 2.14 44.18 23.90
C ALA A 122 1.97 43.69 22.45
N VAL A 123 0.75 43.26 22.13
CA VAL A 123 0.15 43.33 20.78
C VAL A 123 -1.12 44.17 20.87
N PRO A 124 -1.23 45.32 20.18
CA PRO A 124 -2.46 46.10 20.17
C PRO A 124 -3.50 45.53 19.20
N GLU A 125 -4.75 45.51 19.66
CA GLU A 125 -5.95 45.12 18.91
C GLU A 125 -6.30 46.16 17.83
N VAL A 126 -6.48 45.71 16.59
CA VAL A 126 -7.07 46.52 15.52
C VAL A 126 -8.57 46.23 15.46
N LYS A 127 -9.37 47.16 15.96
CA LYS A 127 -10.82 47.21 15.71
C LYS A 127 -11.05 47.64 14.27
N ALA A 128 -11.60 46.74 13.45
CA ALA A 128 -12.27 47.10 12.21
C ALA A 128 -13.73 46.68 12.34
N GLU A 129 -14.60 47.69 12.46
CA GLU A 129 -16.04 47.56 12.59
C GLU A 129 -16.71 47.11 11.29
N VAL A 130 -17.86 46.47 11.48
CA VAL A 130 -18.74 45.79 10.55
C VAL A 130 -19.60 46.79 9.76
N ALA A 131 -19.81 46.54 8.46
CA ALA A 131 -20.93 47.12 7.70
C ALA A 131 -21.86 45.98 7.22
N PRO A 132 -23.14 45.96 7.63
CA PRO A 132 -24.11 44.96 7.16
C PRO A 132 -24.89 45.43 5.93
N ALA A 133 -25.32 44.45 5.14
CA ALA A 133 -26.23 44.57 4.00
C ALA A 133 -27.71 44.47 4.45
N ALA A 134 -28.62 44.87 3.53
CA ALA A 134 -30.11 44.82 3.55
C ALA A 134 -30.79 46.06 4.18
N GLU A 135 -31.89 46.66 3.69
CA GLU A 135 -32.88 46.32 2.64
C GLU A 135 -33.87 47.51 2.42
N THR A 136 -34.57 47.50 1.27
CA THR A 136 -35.92 48.08 0.98
C THR A 136 -36.15 49.54 0.54
N SER A 137 -37.12 49.59 -0.39
CA SER A 137 -37.72 50.61 -1.25
C SER A 137 -38.76 51.50 -0.59
N GLU A 138 -38.90 52.75 -1.03
CA GLU A 138 -40.20 53.45 -1.10
C GLU A 138 -40.17 54.66 -2.06
N SER A 139 -41.36 55.05 -2.49
CA SER A 139 -41.74 55.73 -3.73
C SER A 139 -41.95 57.26 -3.59
N ALA A 140 -42.17 57.94 -4.75
CA ALA A 140 -42.68 59.31 -4.94
C ALA A 140 -41.68 60.45 -4.59
N GLU A 141 -41.62 61.62 -5.25
CA GLU A 141 -42.67 62.48 -5.81
C GLU A 141 -42.04 63.53 -6.78
N SER A 142 -42.91 64.13 -7.58
CA SER A 142 -42.76 65.15 -8.64
C SER A 142 -41.91 66.41 -8.39
N ALA A 143 -41.25 66.92 -9.44
CA ALA A 143 -41.34 68.31 -9.94
C ALA A 143 -40.59 68.47 -11.27
#